data_AF-A0A5P8NYI2-F1
#
_entry.id   AF-A0A5P8NYI2-F1
#
_cell.length_a   1.000
_cell.length_b   1.000
_cell.length_c   1.000
_cell.angle_alpha   90.00
_cell.angle_beta   90.00
_cell.angle_gamma   90.00
#
_symmetry.space_group_name_H-M   'P 1'
#
loop_
_entity.id
_entity.type
_entity.pdbx_description
1 polymer ?
#
loop_
_entity_poly.entity_id
_entity_poly.type
_entity_poly.pdbx_seq_one_letter_code
_entity_poly.pdbx_strand_id
1 'polypeptide(L)'
;MSLSIILFAAFILSIIFHFIGVYANAKKIVWIMIILMWAGGINMAMSEIKPKGYEDIKKIQGQFPDTDALIKEAGEEISIYEMLGIMQSYQKNNPKK
;
A
#
# COMPACT_ATOMS: atom_id res chain seq x y z
N MET A 1 7.87 -13.59 4.75
CA MET A 1 8.44 -12.83 3.63
C MET A 1 8.17 -11.35 3.92
N SER A 2 9.19 -10.51 4.13
CA SER A 2 8.95 -9.09 4.41
C SER A 2 8.66 -8.34 3.10
N LEU A 3 7.87 -7.26 3.16
CA LEU A 3 7.56 -6.42 1.99
C LEU A 3 8.82 -6.03 1.21
N SER A 4 9.90 -5.71 1.91
CA SER A 4 11.20 -5.38 1.34
C SER A 4 11.77 -6.52 0.49
N ILE A 5 11.64 -7.78 0.93
CA ILE A 5 12.09 -8.96 0.18
C ILE A 5 11.25 -9.13 -1.09
N ILE A 6 9.92 -8.92 -1.00
CA ILE A 6 9.01 -9.03 -2.15
C ILE A 6 9.35 -7.96 -3.20
N LEU A 7 9.49 -6.70 -2.78
CA LEU A 7 9.83 -5.58 -3.66
C LEU A 7 11.21 -5.77 -4.30
N PHE A 8 12.18 -6.27 -3.53
CA PHE A 8 13.50 -6.57 -4.05
C PHE A 8 13.44 -7.66 -5.13
N ALA A 9 12.72 -8.75 -4.88
CA ALA A 9 12.54 -9.80 -5.87
C ALA A 9 11.83 -9.29 -7.14
N ALA A 10 10.75 -8.51 -6.99
CA ALA A 10 10.02 -7.91 -8.11
C ALA A 10 10.89 -6.95 -8.93
N PHE A 11 11.78 -6.20 -8.28
CA PHE A 11 12.75 -5.34 -8.94
C PHE A 11 13.77 -6.14 -9.77
N ILE A 12 14.37 -7.19 -9.19
CA ILE A 12 15.30 -8.06 -9.92
C ILE A 12 14.62 -8.73 -11.12
N LEU A 13 13.39 -9.23 -10.94
CA LEU A 13 12.58 -9.80 -12.03
C LEU A 13 12.34 -8.78 -13.15
N SER A 14 12.01 -7.53 -12.80
CA SER A 14 11.81 -6.46 -13.79
C SER A 14 13.07 -6.20 -14.62
N ILE A 15 14.26 -6.26 -14.01
CA ILE A 15 15.54 -6.14 -14.71
C ILE A 15 15.77 -7.34 -15.64
N ILE A 16 15.52 -8.56 -15.18
CA ILE A 16 15.68 -9.77 -16.01
C ILE A 16 14.78 -9.68 -17.25
N PHE A 17 13.50 -9.33 -17.06
CA PHE A 17 12.56 -9.17 -18.17
C PHE A 17 12.96 -8.04 -19.12
N HIS A 18 13.56 -6.95 -18.64
CA HIS A 18 14.11 -5.91 -19.51
C HIS A 18 15.10 -6.48 -20.53
N PHE A 19 16.08 -7.26 -20.07
CA PHE A 19 17.08 -7.86 -20.97
C PHE A 19 16.49 -8.89 -21.91
N ILE A 20 15.54 -9.73 -21.44
CA ILE A 20 14.81 -10.67 -22.30
C ILE A 20 14.05 -9.91 -23.40
N GLY A 21 13.37 -8.82 -23.05
CA GLY A 21 12.64 -8.00 -24.01
C GLY A 21 13.55 -7.32 -25.03
N VAL A 22 14.76 -6.92 -24.65
CA VAL A 22 15.77 -6.39 -25.59
C VAL A 22 16.26 -7.50 -26.52
N TYR A 23 16.61 -8.67 -25.99
CA TYR A 23 17.12 -9.80 -26.78
C TYR A 23 16.09 -10.34 -27.77
N ALA A 24 14.81 -10.42 -27.36
CA ALA A 24 13.71 -10.87 -28.19
C ALA A 24 13.16 -9.78 -29.14
N ASN A 25 13.78 -8.59 -29.19
CA ASN A 25 13.30 -7.42 -29.93
C ASN A 25 11.84 -7.03 -29.62
N ALA A 26 11.36 -7.34 -28.41
CA ALA A 26 10.00 -7.15 -27.94
C ALA A 26 9.90 -6.13 -26.79
N LYS A 27 10.91 -5.26 -26.64
CA LYS A 27 11.08 -4.31 -25.52
C LYS A 27 9.79 -3.57 -25.15
N LYS A 28 9.07 -3.03 -26.14
CA LYS A 28 7.85 -2.24 -25.90
C LYS A 28 6.75 -3.08 -25.23
N ILE A 29 6.53 -4.30 -25.71
CA ILE A 29 5.50 -5.21 -25.18
C ILE A 29 5.86 -5.62 -23.76
N VAL A 30 7.11 -5.98 -23.50
CA VAL A 30 7.57 -6.37 -22.17
C VAL A 30 7.40 -5.23 -21.16
N TRP A 31 7.75 -4.00 -21.54
CA TRP A 31 7.55 -2.85 -20.65
C TRP A 31 6.07 -2.58 -20.35
N ILE A 32 5.19 -2.70 -21.34
CA ILE A 32 3.73 -2.59 -21.12
C ILE A 32 3.28 -3.65 -20.12
N MET A 33 3.71 -4.90 -20.28
CA MET A 33 3.36 -6.00 -19.37
C MET A 33 3.89 -5.76 -17.96
N ILE A 34 5.12 -5.26 -17.80
CA ILE A 34 5.68 -4.90 -16.50
C ILE A 34 4.83 -3.82 -15.82
N ILE A 35 4.45 -2.76 -16.55
CA ILE A 35 3.62 -1.68 -16.00
C ILE A 35 2.26 -2.23 -15.56
N LEU A 36 1.61 -3.07 -16.38
CA LEU A 36 0.33 -3.69 -16.04
C LEU A 36 0.44 -4.59 -14.82
N MET A 37 1.53 -5.36 -14.70
CA MET A 37 1.80 -6.21 -13.54
C MET A 37 1.95 -5.37 -12.25
N TRP A 38 2.70 -4.27 -12.30
CA TRP A 38 2.84 -3.36 -11.16
C TRP A 38 1.51 -2.68 -10.80
N ALA A 39 0.76 -2.19 -11.78
CA ALA A 39 -0.55 -1.59 -11.57
C ALA A 39 -1.55 -2.58 -10.94
N GLY A 40 -1.60 -3.81 -11.47
CA GLY A 40 -2.44 -4.88 -10.93
C GLY A 40 -2.05 -5.27 -9.51
N GLY A 41 -0.75 -5.42 -9.24
CA GLY A 41 -0.23 -5.74 -7.91
C GLY A 41 -0.53 -4.66 -6.87
N ILE A 42 -0.34 -3.39 -7.23
CA ILE A 42 -0.69 -2.25 -6.35
C ILE A 42 -2.19 -2.23 -6.09
N ASN A 43 -3.03 -2.40 -7.13
CA ASN A 43 -4.48 -2.39 -6.96
C ASN A 43 -4.97 -3.51 -6.04
N MET A 44 -4.44 -4.73 -6.19
CA MET A 44 -4.75 -5.84 -5.29
C MET A 44 -4.35 -5.53 -3.84
N ALA A 45 -3.12 -5.05 -3.62
CA ALA A 45 -2.67 -4.67 -2.29
C ALA A 45 -3.58 -3.58 -1.66
N MET A 46 -3.96 -2.58 -2.44
CA MET A 46 -4.86 -1.51 -1.97
C MET A 46 -6.27 -2.03 -1.65
N SER A 47 -6.77 -3.01 -2.41
CA SER A 47 -8.08 -3.64 -2.17
C SER A 47 -8.13 -4.46 -0.87
N GLU A 48 -6.99 -5.00 -0.42
CA GLU A 48 -6.89 -5.71 0.86
C GLU A 48 -6.65 -4.78 2.06
N ILE A 49 -5.89 -3.70 1.86
CA ILE A 49 -5.56 -2.73 2.93
C ILE A 49 -6.80 -1.98 3.39
N LYS A 50 -7.66 -1.53 2.46
CA LYS A 50 -8.82 -0.69 2.78
C LYS A 50 -9.78 -1.36 3.78
N PRO A 51 -10.26 -2.61 3.60
CA PRO A 51 -11.14 -3.26 4.57
C PRO A 51 -10.51 -3.44 5.95
N LYS A 52 -9.26 -3.91 6.00
CA LYS A 52 -8.53 -4.12 7.26
C LYS A 52 -8.32 -2.82 8.04
N GLY A 53 -7.96 -1.74 7.34
CA GLY A 53 -7.75 -0.48 8.01
C GLY A 53 -9.04 0.15 8.56
N TYR A 54 -10.21 -0.10 7.96
CA TYR A 54 -11.48 0.29 8.61
C TYR A 54 -11.74 -0.49 9.90
N GLU A 55 -11.45 -1.79 9.93
CA GLU A 55 -11.57 -2.59 11.16
C GLU A 55 -10.61 -2.10 12.24
N ASP A 56 -9.39 -1.72 11.86
CA ASP A 56 -8.39 -1.22 12.80
C ASP A 56 -8.76 0.17 13.32
N ILE A 57 -9.28 1.07 12.48
CA ILE A 57 -9.82 2.37 12.90
C ILE A 57 -10.93 2.19 13.94
N LYS A 58 -11.86 1.24 13.75
CA LYS A 58 -12.91 0.96 14.73
C LYS A 58 -12.36 0.50 16.08
N LYS A 59 -11.24 -0.22 16.11
CA LYS A 59 -10.62 -0.68 17.36
C LYS A 59 -9.92 0.45 18.11
N ILE A 60 -9.37 1.43 17.41
CA ILE A 60 -8.62 2.55 18.01
C ILE A 60 -9.49 3.78 18.33
N GLN A 61 -10.69 3.86 17.74
CA GLN A 61 -11.64 4.92 18.02
C GLN A 61 -11.97 4.99 19.52
N GLY A 62 -12.00 6.20 20.08
CA GLY A 62 -12.24 6.46 21.50
C GLY A 62 -11.00 6.34 22.39
N GLN A 63 -9.84 5.94 21.86
CA GLN A 63 -8.63 5.78 22.67
C GLN A 63 -7.85 7.09 22.85
N PHE A 64 -7.84 7.98 21.85
CA PHE A 64 -7.07 9.23 21.88
C PHE A 64 -7.84 10.38 21.21
N PRO A 65 -7.99 11.55 21.87
CA PRO A 65 -8.76 12.68 21.32
C PRO A 65 -8.25 13.18 19.98
N ASP A 66 -6.92 13.30 19.82
CA ASP A 66 -6.31 13.80 18.57
C ASP A 66 -6.49 12.83 17.40
N THR A 67 -6.53 11.52 17.69
CA THR A 67 -6.79 10.49 16.68
C THR A 67 -8.26 10.46 16.32
N ASP A 68 -9.16 10.62 17.29
CA ASP A 68 -10.61 10.68 17.06
C ASP A 68 -11.03 11.92 16.26
N ALA A 69 -10.33 13.04 16.43
CA ALA A 69 -10.55 14.24 15.62
C ALA A 69 -10.31 13.94 14.13
N LEU A 70 -9.23 13.23 13.80
CA LEU A 70 -8.92 12.82 12.43
C LEU A 70 -9.92 11.80 11.88
N ILE A 71 -10.37 10.85 12.71
CA ILE A 71 -11.43 9.89 12.32
C ILE A 71 -12.72 10.64 11.98
N LYS A 72 -13.08 11.65 12.79
CA LYS A 72 -14.29 12.45 12.57
C LYS A 72 -14.18 13.33 11.33
N GLU A 73 -13.01 13.89 11.06
CA GLU A 73 -12.74 14.69 9.85
C GLU A 73 -12.86 13.84 8.58
N ALA A 74 -12.35 12.61 8.60
CA ALA A 74 -12.41 11.70 7.46
C ALA A 74 -13.84 11.17 7.15
N GLY A 75 -14.76 11.21 8.12
CA GLY A 75 -16.16 10.87 7.92
C GLY A 75 -16.42 9.39 7.57
N GLU A 76 -17.48 9.12 6.80
CA GLU A 76 -17.90 7.75 6.46
C GLU A 76 -17.02 7.10 5.38
N GLU A 77 -16.43 7.90 4.48
CA GLU A 77 -15.62 7.42 3.37
C GLU A 77 -14.13 7.74 3.56
N ILE A 78 -13.49 7.00 4.47
CA ILE A 78 -12.06 7.20 4.75
C ILE A 78 -11.20 6.71 3.57
N SER A 79 -10.44 7.61 2.95
CA SER A 79 -9.42 7.26 1.96
C SER A 79 -8.23 6.55 2.60
N ILE A 80 -7.43 5.85 1.80
CA ILE A 80 -6.22 5.17 2.33
C ILE A 80 -5.22 6.18 2.92
N TYR A 81 -5.16 7.41 2.39
CA TYR A 81 -4.27 8.44 2.93
C TYR A 81 -4.72 8.92 4.31
N GLU A 82 -6.02 9.16 4.49
CA GLU A 82 -6.58 9.53 5.79
C GLU A 82 -6.43 8.39 6.80
N MET A 83 -6.64 7.15 6.35
CA MET A 83 -6.43 5.95 7.15
C MET A 83 -4.98 5.83 7.65
N LEU A 84 -3.99 6.08 6.79
CA LEU A 84 -2.59 6.12 7.19
C LEU A 84 -2.30 7.26 8.18
N GLY A 85 -2.88 8.45 7.96
CA GLY A 85 -2.75 9.59 8.87
C GLY A 85 -3.33 9.31 10.26
N ILE A 86 -4.52 8.70 10.32
CA ILE A 86 -5.17 8.28 11.56
C ILE A 86 -4.29 7.26 12.30
N MET A 87 -3.77 6.24 11.61
CA MET A 87 -2.90 5.23 12.22
C MET A 87 -1.57 5.81 12.69
N GLN A 88 -1.01 6.79 11.97
CA GLN A 88 0.19 7.50 12.39
C GLN A 88 -0.06 8.34 13.65
N SER A 89 -1.20 9.02 13.72
CA SER A 89 -1.63 9.76 14.94
C SER A 89 -1.76 8.80 16.13
N TYR A 90 -2.39 7.64 15.93
CA TYR A 90 -2.50 6.60 16.96
C TYR A 90 -1.13 6.15 17.47
N GLN A 91 -0.19 5.81 16.58
CA GLN A 91 1.17 5.38 16.96
C GLN A 91 1.94 6.47 17.72
N LYS A 92 1.79 7.74 17.32
CA LYS A 92 2.41 8.87 18.00
C LYS A 92 1.88 9.03 19.43
N ASN A 93 0.57 8.85 19.62
CA ASN A 93 -0.09 8.94 20.92
C ASN A 93 0.07 7.66 21.76
N ASN A 94 0.48 6.55 21.13
CA ASN A 94 0.74 5.27 21.76
C ASN A 94 2.15 4.72 21.44
N PRO A 95 3.24 5.42 21.85
CA PRO A 95 4.61 5.10 21.45
C PRO A 95 5.14 3.76 22.00
N LYS A 96 4.34 3.06 22.81
CA LYS A 96 4.67 1.75 23.40
C LYS A 96 4.12 0.57 22.59
N LYS A 97 3.42 0.82 21.48
CA LYS A 97 2.94 -0.18 20.51
C LYS A 97 3.44 0.11 19.11
#